data_AF-A0A0D1ZEG4-F1
#
_entry.id   AF-A0A0D1ZEG4-F1
#
_cell.length_a   1.000
_cell.length_b   1.000
_cell.length_c   1.000
_cell.angle_alpha   90.00
_cell.angle_beta   90.00
_cell.angle_gamma   90.00
#
_symmetry.space_group_name_H-M   'P 1'
#
loop_
_entity.id
_entity.type
_entity.pdbx_description
1 polymer ?
#
loop_
_entity_poly.entity_id
_entity_poly.type
_entity_poly.pdbx_seq_one_letter_code
_entity_poly.pdbx_strand_id
1 'polypeptide(L)'
;MQVPVAESTSESQSWDTDAFSAEEQWLPLEMDMANLDLPEEQPTEDAGWGLPDQVAGELIGNFFDNVQTWLGFVHRPTFYRRYMRCAGQQATLIGRPTLSDDESFMIYAMFAMAARFSTSEHFTRTPIHDRGERFANHAATIKDSIIKTVEEPSLEFVQGCVMLAFYNFAAGQFGPGVVLSSVCVRFAYELCLDETDEDQLDEEGLAIIDMPHENAESWLKKEEKRRLWWSIWELDTFASTCSFHPFNIERAEMKVLLPAPNHNWHCSIPARTAFIGPPESAWNSLQKSPGQSTRAWFLVANYLKSTIIFQSRRSFRHGTISRCRLETALCNLKLSLPDAFHLRSLYLDADNHQDAMWVIATHLMIMT
;
A
#
# COMPACT_ATOMS: atom_id res chain seq x y z
N MET A 1 -51.13 -6.93 49.55
CA MET A 1 -49.69 -6.76 49.24
C MET A 1 -49.54 -7.00 47.75
N GLN A 2 -49.68 -5.94 46.96
CA GLN A 2 -49.70 -5.96 45.49
C GLN A 2 -48.26 -5.79 44.98
N VAL A 3 -47.88 -6.63 44.01
CA VAL A 3 -46.62 -6.57 43.29
C VAL A 3 -46.79 -5.56 42.12
N PRO A 4 -45.87 -4.61 41.89
CA PRO A 4 -46.04 -3.65 40.81
C PRO A 4 -45.64 -4.25 39.46
N VAL A 5 -46.51 -4.04 38.47
CA VAL A 5 -46.28 -4.31 37.05
C VAL A 5 -45.48 -3.12 36.49
N ALA A 6 -44.29 -3.38 35.95
CA ALA A 6 -43.51 -2.38 35.24
C ALA A 6 -43.97 -2.34 33.77
N GLU A 7 -44.53 -1.20 33.36
CA GLU A 7 -44.85 -0.90 31.96
C GLU A 7 -43.54 -0.69 31.18
N SER A 8 -43.31 -1.53 30.16
CA SER A 8 -42.23 -1.34 29.20
C SER A 8 -42.68 -0.40 28.09
N THR A 9 -42.23 0.85 28.11
CA THR A 9 -42.34 1.77 26.97
C THR A 9 -41.33 1.37 25.89
N SER A 10 -41.81 0.73 24.82
CA SER A 10 -41.02 0.48 23.62
C SER A 10 -40.96 1.75 22.77
N GLU A 11 -39.87 2.51 22.87
CA GLU A 11 -39.54 3.53 21.86
C GLU A 11 -38.89 2.81 20.66
N SER A 12 -39.69 2.58 19.63
CA SER A 12 -39.19 2.20 18.31
C SER A 12 -38.54 3.42 17.66
N GLN A 13 -37.22 3.54 17.74
CA GLN A 13 -36.47 4.44 16.87
C GLN A 13 -36.52 3.88 15.44
N SER A 14 -37.34 4.50 14.59
CA SER A 14 -37.33 4.27 13.15
C SER A 14 -36.01 4.79 12.60
N TRP A 15 -35.19 3.90 12.04
CA TRP A 15 -34.05 4.30 11.24
C TRP A 15 -34.58 4.93 9.96
N ASP A 16 -34.35 6.23 9.79
CA ASP A 16 -34.57 6.92 8.51
C ASP A 16 -33.73 6.20 7.45
N THR A 17 -34.42 5.52 6.55
CA THR A 17 -33.83 4.71 5.47
C THR A 17 -33.56 5.53 4.21
N ASP A 18 -33.72 6.85 4.29
CA ASP A 18 -33.63 7.76 3.14
C ASP A 18 -32.27 8.50 3.03
N ALA A 19 -31.26 8.13 3.83
CA ALA A 19 -29.92 8.74 3.74
C ALA A 19 -28.94 8.00 2.80
N PHE A 20 -29.35 6.89 2.17
CA PHE A 20 -28.47 6.02 1.37
C PHE A 20 -28.57 6.20 -0.16
N SER A 21 -29.19 7.27 -0.64
CA SER A 21 -29.14 7.66 -2.05
C SER A 21 -28.32 8.93 -2.23
N ALA A 22 -27.03 8.87 -1.88
CA ALA A 22 -26.04 9.74 -2.48
C ALA A 22 -25.42 8.94 -3.62
N GLU A 23 -25.80 9.26 -4.85
CA GLU A 23 -25.03 8.89 -6.04
C GLU A 23 -23.57 9.27 -5.76
N GLU A 24 -22.69 8.27 -5.64
CA GLU A 24 -21.25 8.47 -5.57
C GLU A 24 -20.80 9.12 -6.88
N GLN A 25 -20.83 10.45 -6.89
CA GLN A 25 -20.23 11.28 -7.91
C GLN A 25 -18.72 11.16 -7.75
N TRP A 26 -18.13 10.23 -8.50
CA TRP A 26 -16.69 10.13 -8.69
C TRP A 26 -16.19 11.48 -9.23
N LEU A 27 -15.54 12.26 -8.38
CA LEU A 27 -14.81 13.46 -8.81
C LEU A 27 -13.54 13.00 -9.53
N PRO A 28 -13.17 13.60 -10.68
CA PRO A 28 -11.97 13.20 -11.41
C PRO A 28 -10.70 13.32 -10.55
N LEU A 29 -9.83 12.30 -10.63
CA LEU A 29 -8.55 12.19 -9.93
C LEU A 29 -7.43 13.02 -10.57
N GLU A 30 -7.74 13.95 -11.47
CA GLU A 30 -6.76 14.91 -11.96
C GLU A 30 -6.39 15.89 -10.84
N MET A 31 -5.28 15.59 -10.16
CA MET A 31 -4.61 16.55 -9.30
C MET A 31 -4.01 17.64 -10.19
N ASP A 32 -4.75 18.72 -10.38
CA ASP A 32 -4.27 19.90 -11.10
C ASP A 32 -2.99 20.40 -10.42
N MET A 33 -1.85 20.31 -11.12
CA MET A 33 -0.57 20.80 -10.59
C MET A 33 -0.64 22.27 -10.19
N ALA A 34 -1.61 23.03 -10.72
CA ALA A 34 -1.88 24.41 -10.36
C ALA A 34 -2.36 24.59 -8.90
N ASN A 35 -2.93 23.55 -8.28
CA ASN A 35 -3.43 23.59 -6.89
C ASN A 35 -2.39 23.15 -5.84
N LEU A 36 -1.21 22.68 -6.27
CA LEU A 36 -0.09 22.41 -5.37
C LEU A 36 0.77 23.67 -5.26
N ASP A 37 0.77 24.31 -4.09
CA ASP A 37 1.72 25.39 -3.76
C ASP A 37 3.16 24.83 -3.70
N LEU A 38 3.80 24.72 -4.86
CA LEU A 38 5.18 24.27 -5.00
C LEU A 38 6.16 25.45 -4.81
N PRO A 39 7.29 25.27 -4.09
CA PRO A 39 8.27 26.33 -3.95
C PRO A 39 8.94 26.69 -5.29
N GLU A 40 9.13 27.99 -5.56
CA GLU A 40 9.88 28.50 -6.72
C GLU A 40 11.40 28.35 -6.53
N GLU A 41 12.11 27.93 -7.58
CA GLU A 41 13.57 27.84 -7.59
C GLU A 41 14.18 28.32 -8.93
N GLN A 42 15.38 28.93 -8.89
CA GLN A 42 16.11 29.34 -10.09
C GLN A 42 16.78 28.12 -10.75
N PRO A 43 16.77 28.00 -12.08
CA PRO A 43 17.29 26.83 -12.78
C PRO A 43 18.80 26.66 -12.53
N THR A 44 19.21 25.46 -12.13
CA THR A 44 20.61 25.04 -12.00
C THR A 44 21.01 24.19 -13.21
N GLU A 45 22.27 24.27 -13.64
CA GLU A 45 22.72 23.66 -14.92
C GLU A 45 22.88 22.12 -14.86
N ASP A 46 22.86 21.50 -13.67
CA ASP A 46 22.82 20.04 -13.50
C ASP A 46 22.27 19.68 -12.11
N ALA A 47 21.06 19.10 -12.05
CA ALA A 47 20.46 18.65 -10.80
C ALA A 47 21.18 17.42 -10.19
N GLY A 48 22.22 16.87 -10.83
CA GLY A 48 23.06 15.81 -10.28
C GLY A 48 22.45 14.39 -10.39
N TRP A 49 21.36 14.25 -11.14
CA TRP A 49 20.66 12.98 -11.40
C TRP A 49 21.18 12.23 -12.62
N GLY A 50 22.07 12.85 -13.42
CA GLY A 50 22.53 12.27 -14.69
C GLY A 50 21.41 12.14 -15.73
N LEU A 51 20.37 12.96 -15.61
CA LEU A 51 19.20 13.04 -16.47
C LEU A 51 18.89 14.50 -16.78
N PRO A 52 18.32 14.81 -17.96
CA PRO A 52 17.66 16.10 -18.16
C PRO A 52 16.51 16.28 -17.16
N ASP A 53 16.35 17.48 -16.60
CA ASP A 53 15.33 17.78 -15.58
C ASP A 53 13.91 17.40 -16.01
N GLN A 54 13.59 17.62 -17.28
CA GLN A 54 12.30 17.21 -17.85
C GLN A 54 12.07 15.71 -17.76
N VAL A 55 13.11 14.92 -18.02
CA VAL A 55 13.03 13.45 -17.94
C VAL A 55 12.92 13.02 -16.48
N ALA A 56 13.67 13.64 -15.56
CA ALA A 56 13.55 13.34 -14.14
C ALA A 56 12.13 13.61 -13.62
N GLY A 57 11.56 14.78 -13.93
CA GLY A 57 10.18 15.11 -13.59
C GLY A 57 9.15 14.16 -14.22
N GLU A 58 9.33 13.80 -15.49
CA GLU A 58 8.47 12.82 -16.19
C GLU A 58 8.51 11.45 -15.50
N LEU A 59 9.68 10.97 -15.07
CA LEU A 59 9.80 9.69 -14.36
C LEU A 59 9.09 9.72 -13.00
N ILE A 60 9.15 10.83 -12.27
CA ILE A 60 8.36 10.99 -11.04
C ILE A 60 6.87 10.95 -11.36
N GLY A 61 6.38 11.70 -12.35
CA GLY A 61 4.99 11.63 -12.79
C GLY A 61 4.55 10.21 -13.13
N ASN A 62 5.33 9.52 -13.96
CA ASN A 62 5.09 8.14 -14.36
C ASN A 62 5.05 7.16 -13.17
N PHE A 63 5.86 7.37 -12.13
CA PHE A 63 5.79 6.57 -10.91
C PHE A 63 4.41 6.73 -10.26
N PHE A 64 3.96 7.96 -10.07
CA PHE A 64 2.68 8.24 -9.41
C PHE A 64 1.48 7.78 -10.24
N ASP A 65 1.55 7.89 -11.55
CA ASP A 65 0.43 7.56 -12.43
C ASP A 65 0.35 6.05 -12.73
N ASN A 66 1.48 5.33 -12.80
CA ASN A 66 1.51 3.92 -13.25
C ASN A 66 1.99 2.92 -12.19
N VAL A 67 2.81 3.34 -11.23
CA VAL A 67 3.38 2.45 -10.20
C VAL A 67 2.59 2.54 -8.90
N GLN A 68 2.19 3.75 -8.48
CA GLN A 68 1.45 3.95 -7.23
C GLN A 68 0.09 3.21 -7.20
N THR A 69 -0.48 2.90 -8.37
CA THR A 69 -1.75 2.18 -8.49
C THR A 69 -1.73 0.84 -7.74
N TRP A 70 -0.62 0.11 -7.83
CA TRP A 70 -0.41 -1.17 -7.14
C TRP A 70 0.65 -1.11 -6.03
N LEU A 71 1.50 -0.07 -6.03
CA LEU A 71 2.55 0.15 -5.01
C LEU A 71 2.36 1.49 -4.29
N GLY A 72 1.18 1.66 -3.68
CA GLY A 72 0.71 2.95 -3.19
C GLY A 72 1.03 3.27 -1.73
N PHE A 73 2.31 3.49 -1.41
CA PHE A 73 2.76 3.86 -0.04
C PHE A 73 3.49 5.20 0.06
N VAL A 74 3.80 5.87 -1.05
CA VAL A 74 4.35 7.24 -1.03
C VAL A 74 3.19 8.22 -1.20
N HIS A 75 3.05 9.19 -0.30
CA HIS A 75 1.98 10.19 -0.43
C HIS A 75 2.33 11.25 -1.48
N ARG A 76 1.66 11.23 -2.65
CA ARG A 76 1.95 12.15 -3.77
C ARG A 76 2.01 13.63 -3.36
N PRO A 77 1.02 14.23 -2.66
CA PRO A 77 1.09 15.63 -2.25
C PRO A 77 2.29 15.96 -1.34
N THR A 78 2.60 15.08 -0.37
CA THR A 78 3.73 15.29 0.54
C THR A 78 5.06 15.16 -0.19
N PHE A 79 5.18 14.16 -1.06
CA PHE A 79 6.36 13.97 -1.90
C PHE A 79 6.62 15.19 -2.79
N TYR A 80 5.59 15.69 -3.49
CA TYR A 80 5.72 16.84 -4.38
C TYR A 80 6.16 18.10 -3.61
N ARG A 81 5.54 18.37 -2.45
CA ARG A 81 5.94 19.50 -1.59
C ARG A 81 7.41 19.41 -1.16
N ARG A 82 7.90 18.20 -0.87
CA ARG A 82 9.26 17.96 -0.40
C ARG A 82 10.29 18.05 -1.54
N TYR A 83 10.05 17.32 -2.63
CA TYR A 83 11.06 17.02 -3.66
C TYR A 83 10.85 17.73 -5.00
N MET A 84 9.67 18.27 -5.28
CA MET A 84 9.39 18.94 -6.55
C MET A 84 9.38 20.46 -6.38
N ARG A 85 9.80 21.17 -7.42
CA ARG A 85 9.81 22.63 -7.53
C ARG A 85 9.18 23.03 -8.85
N CYS A 86 8.69 24.25 -8.93
CA CYS A 86 8.18 24.80 -10.17
C CYS A 86 9.08 25.94 -10.64
N ALA A 87 9.46 25.90 -11.92
CA ALA A 87 10.02 27.02 -12.65
C ALA A 87 9.11 27.31 -13.85
N GLY A 88 8.16 28.25 -13.68
CA GLY A 88 7.11 28.51 -14.67
C GLY A 88 6.13 27.33 -14.79
N GLN A 89 5.95 26.79 -16.00
CA GLN A 89 5.05 25.65 -16.25
C GLN A 89 5.73 24.28 -16.05
N GLN A 90 7.00 24.25 -15.68
CA GLN A 90 7.78 23.02 -15.64
C GLN A 90 8.10 22.63 -14.20
N ALA A 91 7.66 21.42 -13.81
CA ALA A 91 8.00 20.81 -12.54
C ALA A 91 9.37 20.16 -12.63
N THR A 92 10.30 20.57 -11.77
CA THR A 92 11.66 20.04 -11.68
C THR A 92 11.88 19.35 -10.35
N LEU A 93 12.66 18.27 -10.37
CA LEU A 93 13.07 17.56 -9.16
C LEU A 93 14.23 18.31 -8.51
N ILE A 94 14.22 18.45 -7.19
CA ILE A 94 15.33 19.09 -6.47
C ILE A 94 16.67 18.40 -6.74
N GLY A 95 17.74 19.19 -6.72
CA GLY A 95 19.08 18.70 -7.02
C GLY A 95 19.56 17.66 -6.00
N ARG A 96 20.07 16.52 -6.49
CA ARG A 96 20.63 15.43 -5.67
C ARG A 96 21.59 15.89 -4.57
N PRO A 97 22.50 16.88 -4.77
CA PRO A 97 23.42 17.31 -3.70
C PRO A 97 22.74 17.88 -2.44
N THR A 98 21.45 18.21 -2.52
CA THR A 98 20.66 18.72 -1.38
C THR A 98 19.99 17.63 -0.57
N LEU A 99 20.02 16.39 -1.07
CA LEU A 99 19.34 15.24 -0.49
C LEU A 99 20.28 14.37 0.33
N SER A 100 19.71 13.64 1.29
CA SER A 100 20.43 12.54 1.93
C SER A 100 20.63 11.38 0.93
N ASP A 101 21.53 10.45 1.29
CA ASP A 101 21.72 9.22 0.51
C ASP A 101 20.45 8.36 0.51
N ASP A 102 19.70 8.34 1.61
CA ASP A 102 18.43 7.61 1.74
C ASP A 102 17.34 8.16 0.80
N GLU A 103 17.18 9.49 0.76
CA GLU A 103 16.25 10.18 -0.13
C GLU A 103 16.64 9.97 -1.61
N SER A 104 17.95 10.08 -1.90
CA SER A 104 18.49 9.82 -3.23
C SER A 104 18.24 8.36 -3.65
N PHE A 105 18.47 7.41 -2.75
CA PHE A 105 18.23 5.99 -3.00
C PHE A 105 16.76 5.72 -3.33
N MET A 106 15.82 6.24 -2.53
CA MET A 106 14.39 6.12 -2.79
C MET A 106 14.02 6.64 -4.18
N ILE A 107 14.50 7.84 -4.56
CA ILE A 107 14.21 8.44 -5.87
C ILE A 107 14.79 7.61 -7.02
N TYR A 108 16.01 7.10 -6.91
CA TYR A 108 16.56 6.20 -7.94
C TYR A 108 15.76 4.90 -8.05
N ALA A 109 15.24 4.37 -6.95
CA ALA A 109 14.34 3.22 -6.98
C ALA A 109 12.99 3.56 -7.65
N MET A 110 12.44 4.76 -7.43
CA MET A 110 11.27 5.27 -8.16
C MET A 110 11.55 5.36 -9.66
N PHE A 111 12.70 5.91 -10.06
CA PHE A 111 13.12 5.98 -11.47
C PHE A 111 13.23 4.59 -12.11
N ALA A 112 13.81 3.62 -11.39
CA ALA A 112 13.93 2.25 -11.88
C ALA A 112 12.57 1.64 -12.21
N MET A 113 11.59 1.85 -11.33
CA MET A 113 10.22 1.36 -11.50
C MET A 113 9.46 2.09 -12.61
N ALA A 114 9.65 3.41 -12.73
CA ALA A 114 8.88 4.26 -13.64
C ALA A 114 9.41 4.30 -15.07
N ALA A 115 10.71 4.05 -15.28
CA ALA A 115 11.35 4.26 -16.59
C ALA A 115 10.77 3.41 -17.73
N ARG A 116 10.16 2.26 -17.42
CA ARG A 116 9.44 1.44 -18.41
C ARG A 116 8.24 2.16 -19.04
N PHE A 117 7.66 3.16 -18.37
CA PHE A 117 6.50 3.91 -18.86
C PHE A 117 6.88 5.18 -19.64
N SER A 118 8.16 5.60 -19.61
CA SER A 118 8.58 6.83 -20.27
C SER A 118 8.49 6.75 -21.79
N THR A 119 8.06 7.82 -22.44
CA THR A 119 8.06 7.95 -23.90
C THR A 119 9.13 8.92 -24.41
N SER A 120 9.97 9.44 -23.52
CA SER A 120 11.04 10.38 -23.83
C SER A 120 12.05 9.83 -24.85
N GLU A 121 12.58 10.71 -25.70
CA GLU A 121 13.67 10.41 -26.64
C GLU A 121 14.94 9.92 -25.93
N HIS A 122 15.09 10.25 -24.64
CA HIS A 122 16.20 9.77 -23.81
C HIS A 122 16.28 8.25 -23.71
N PHE A 123 15.16 7.54 -23.90
CA PHE A 123 15.08 6.08 -23.82
C PHE A 123 14.84 5.40 -25.17
N THR A 124 14.92 6.11 -26.31
CA THR A 124 14.61 5.53 -27.64
C THR A 124 15.48 4.31 -27.98
N ARG A 125 16.74 4.29 -27.52
CA ARG A 125 17.70 3.20 -27.78
C ARG A 125 17.65 2.07 -26.75
N THR A 126 16.81 2.17 -25.73
CA THR A 126 16.73 1.19 -24.65
C THR A 126 15.38 0.48 -24.71
N PRO A 127 15.36 -0.87 -24.82
CA PRO A 127 14.12 -1.64 -24.77
C PRO A 127 13.32 -1.31 -23.52
N ILE A 128 11.99 -1.30 -23.62
CA ILE A 128 11.08 -0.88 -22.55
C ILE A 128 11.38 -1.56 -21.21
N HIS A 129 11.69 -2.87 -21.25
CA HIS A 129 11.98 -3.70 -20.08
C HIS A 129 13.27 -3.31 -19.37
N ASP A 130 14.23 -2.71 -20.08
CA ASP A 130 15.59 -2.45 -19.61
C ASP A 130 15.79 -0.98 -19.18
N ARG A 131 14.81 -0.10 -19.43
CA ARG A 131 14.92 1.34 -19.17
C ARG A 131 15.21 1.68 -17.70
N GLY A 132 14.77 0.82 -16.79
CA GLY A 132 14.98 0.95 -15.35
C GLY A 132 16.34 0.48 -14.84
N GLU A 133 17.07 -0.34 -15.62
CA GLU A 133 18.20 -1.12 -15.14
C GLU A 133 19.33 -0.26 -14.59
N ARG A 134 19.69 0.81 -15.32
CA ARG A 134 20.75 1.74 -14.86
C ARG A 134 20.41 2.39 -13.52
N PHE A 135 19.14 2.69 -13.28
CA PHE A 135 18.68 3.34 -12.06
C PHE A 135 18.64 2.34 -10.91
N ALA A 136 18.19 1.11 -11.16
CA ALA A 136 18.23 0.03 -10.20
C ALA A 136 19.66 -0.29 -9.75
N ASN A 137 20.61 -0.35 -10.68
CA ASN A 137 22.02 -0.58 -10.38
C ASN A 137 22.64 0.55 -9.55
N HIS A 138 22.28 1.80 -9.85
CA HIS A 138 22.71 2.94 -9.06
C HIS A 138 22.09 2.94 -7.65
N ALA A 139 20.77 2.67 -7.56
CA ALA A 139 20.06 2.52 -6.29
C ALA A 139 20.69 1.41 -5.43
N ALA A 140 21.02 0.25 -6.02
CA ALA A 140 21.68 -0.85 -5.34
C ALA A 140 23.05 -0.45 -4.77
N THR A 141 23.83 0.36 -5.50
CA THR A 141 25.14 0.86 -5.04
C THR A 141 25.01 1.79 -3.83
N ILE A 142 24.03 2.71 -3.85
CA ILE A 142 23.75 3.60 -2.72
C ILE A 142 23.27 2.77 -1.52
N LYS A 143 22.31 1.87 -1.73
CA LYS A 143 21.80 0.94 -0.70
C LYS A 143 22.92 0.15 -0.03
N ASP A 144 23.84 -0.42 -0.81
CA ASP A 144 24.96 -1.20 -0.28
C ASP A 144 25.94 -0.35 0.55
N SER A 145 25.95 0.96 0.32
CA SER A 145 26.73 1.90 1.13
C SER A 145 26.00 2.22 2.43
N ILE A 146 24.69 2.50 2.37
CA ILE A 146 23.84 2.77 3.55
C ILE A 146 23.82 1.57 4.50
N ILE A 147 23.62 0.34 3.99
CA ILE A 147 23.54 -0.89 4.82
C ILE A 147 24.80 -1.11 5.66
N LYS A 148 25.97 -0.61 5.24
CA LYS A 148 27.22 -0.77 6.01
C LYS A 148 27.30 0.12 7.24
N THR A 149 26.50 1.19 7.27
CA THR A 149 26.59 2.25 8.29
C THR A 149 25.27 2.52 8.99
N VAL A 150 24.17 1.91 8.55
CA VAL A 150 22.84 2.12 9.12
C VAL A 150 22.79 1.58 10.56
N GLU A 151 22.45 2.47 11.49
CA GLU A 151 22.13 2.11 12.88
C GLU A 151 20.60 2.09 13.07
N GLU A 152 19.93 3.13 12.58
CA GLU A 152 18.47 3.24 12.51
C GLU A 152 18.08 3.55 11.06
N PRO A 153 17.23 2.74 10.41
CA PRO A 153 16.80 3.00 9.04
C PRO A 153 15.84 4.21 8.99
N SER A 154 15.92 5.03 7.94
CA SER A 154 14.88 6.02 7.64
C SER A 154 13.68 5.37 6.93
N LEU A 155 12.53 6.05 6.94
CA LEU A 155 11.35 5.58 6.22
C LEU A 155 11.60 5.55 4.71
N GLU A 156 12.26 6.58 4.18
CA GLU A 156 12.65 6.73 2.78
C GLU A 156 13.56 5.59 2.32
N PHE A 157 14.51 5.19 3.18
CA PHE A 157 15.37 4.04 2.89
C PHE A 157 14.58 2.73 2.78
N VAL A 158 13.63 2.47 3.68
CA VAL A 158 12.79 1.26 3.59
C VAL A 158 11.86 1.31 2.39
N GLN A 159 11.28 2.47 2.09
CA GLN A 159 10.50 2.73 0.88
C GLN A 159 11.30 2.40 -0.40
N GLY A 160 12.55 2.88 -0.49
CA GLY A 160 13.46 2.56 -1.59
C GLY A 160 13.79 1.06 -1.69
N CYS A 161 14.00 0.38 -0.57
CA CYS A 161 14.24 -1.06 -0.54
C CYS A 161 13.06 -1.86 -1.09
N VAL A 162 11.83 -1.48 -0.72
CA VAL A 162 10.60 -2.10 -1.22
C VAL A 162 10.46 -1.91 -2.73
N MET A 163 10.65 -0.70 -3.24
CA MET A 163 10.60 -0.42 -4.69
C MET A 163 11.65 -1.22 -5.46
N LEU A 164 12.88 -1.27 -4.95
CA LEU A 164 13.96 -2.02 -5.60
C LEU A 164 13.72 -3.55 -5.54
N ALA A 165 13.10 -4.07 -4.48
CA ALA A 165 12.72 -5.48 -4.39
C ALA A 165 11.66 -5.83 -5.45
N PHE A 166 10.62 -5.00 -5.59
CA PHE A 166 9.63 -5.15 -6.65
C PHE A 166 10.24 -5.02 -8.05
N TYR A 167 11.18 -4.09 -8.25
CA TYR A 167 11.93 -3.98 -9.50
C TYR A 167 12.64 -5.30 -9.84
N ASN A 168 13.38 -5.88 -8.88
CA ASN A 168 14.10 -7.12 -9.09
C ASN A 168 13.15 -8.28 -9.46
N PHE A 169 11.99 -8.40 -8.79
CA PHE A 169 11.00 -9.39 -9.16
C PHE A 169 10.44 -9.15 -10.57
N ALA A 170 10.10 -7.91 -10.91
CA ALA A 170 9.59 -7.55 -12.24
C ALA A 170 10.61 -7.77 -13.36
N ALA A 171 11.90 -7.60 -13.06
CA ALA A 171 13.02 -7.86 -13.96
C ALA A 171 13.43 -9.36 -14.03
N GLY A 172 12.71 -10.25 -13.34
CA GLY A 172 13.02 -11.69 -13.30
C GLY A 172 14.22 -12.06 -12.41
N GLN A 173 14.76 -11.11 -11.65
CA GLN A 173 15.88 -11.31 -10.72
C GLN A 173 15.38 -11.82 -9.37
N PHE A 174 14.85 -13.05 -9.35
CA PHE A 174 14.17 -13.60 -8.17
C PHE A 174 15.09 -13.69 -6.94
N GLY A 175 16.34 -14.16 -7.10
CA GLY A 175 17.30 -14.29 -5.98
C GLY A 175 17.57 -12.97 -5.25
N PRO A 176 18.04 -11.92 -5.95
CA PRO A 176 18.18 -10.58 -5.37
C PRO A 176 16.88 -10.03 -4.78
N GLY A 177 15.74 -10.27 -5.44
CA GLY A 177 14.42 -9.87 -4.93
C GLY A 177 14.09 -10.49 -3.57
N VAL A 178 14.29 -11.80 -3.41
CA VAL A 178 14.04 -12.52 -2.13
C VAL A 178 14.98 -12.05 -1.02
N VAL A 179 16.26 -11.84 -1.32
CA VAL A 179 17.20 -11.33 -0.31
C VAL A 179 16.76 -9.94 0.16
N LEU A 180 16.40 -9.07 -0.77
CA LEU A 180 15.98 -7.71 -0.45
C LEU A 180 14.61 -7.67 0.25
N SER A 181 13.69 -8.58 -0.04
CA SER A 181 12.42 -8.68 0.72
C SER A 181 12.68 -9.02 2.19
N SER A 182 13.61 -9.92 2.50
CA SER A 182 13.99 -10.23 3.89
C SER A 182 14.63 -9.02 4.59
N VAL A 183 15.42 -8.23 3.87
CA VAL A 183 15.98 -6.95 4.39
C VAL A 183 14.85 -5.96 4.69
N CYS A 184 13.84 -5.84 3.82
CA CYS A 184 12.68 -4.99 4.07
C CYS A 184 11.93 -5.39 5.34
N VAL A 185 11.70 -6.70 5.55
CA VAL A 185 11.05 -7.20 6.77
C VAL A 185 11.86 -6.86 8.01
N ARG A 186 13.19 -7.05 7.99
CA ARG A 186 14.05 -6.69 9.13
C ARG A 186 13.91 -5.22 9.49
N PHE A 187 14.02 -4.32 8.52
CA PHE A 187 13.92 -2.89 8.78
C PHE A 187 12.50 -2.42 9.09
N ALA A 188 11.46 -3.13 8.65
CA ALA A 188 10.09 -2.86 9.08
C ALA A 188 9.91 -3.04 10.59
N TYR A 189 10.49 -4.11 11.16
CA TYR A 189 10.49 -4.32 12.60
C TYR A 189 11.34 -3.30 13.35
N GLU A 190 12.50 -2.89 12.82
CA GLU A 190 13.33 -1.84 13.43
C GLU A 190 12.62 -0.47 13.47
N LEU A 191 11.73 -0.21 12.50
CA LEU A 191 10.87 0.98 12.47
C LEU A 191 9.56 0.82 13.26
N CYS A 192 9.34 -0.32 13.92
CA CYS A 192 8.09 -0.69 14.60
C CYS A 192 6.86 -0.51 13.69
N LEU A 193 6.98 -0.80 12.38
CA LEU A 193 5.87 -0.67 11.44
C LEU A 193 4.74 -1.67 11.75
N ASP A 194 5.08 -2.82 12.33
CA ASP A 194 4.17 -3.87 12.78
C ASP A 194 3.28 -3.45 13.96
N GLU A 195 3.65 -2.37 14.65
CA GLU A 195 2.94 -1.84 15.83
C GLU A 195 2.35 -0.44 15.57
N THR A 196 2.21 -0.04 14.30
CA THR A 196 1.75 1.31 13.91
C THR A 196 0.43 1.73 14.56
N ASP A 197 -0.47 0.77 14.83
CA ASP A 197 -1.79 1.00 15.40
C ASP A 197 -2.00 0.30 16.75
N GLU A 198 -0.92 -0.04 17.47
CA GLU A 198 -1.03 -0.61 18.81
C GLU A 198 -1.84 0.28 19.76
N ASP A 199 -1.74 1.60 19.62
CA ASP A 199 -2.48 2.57 20.41
C ASP A 199 -3.99 2.59 20.14
N GLN A 200 -4.47 1.83 19.15
CA GLN A 200 -5.89 1.63 18.85
C GLN A 200 -6.46 0.33 19.43
N LEU A 201 -5.68 -0.39 20.22
CA LEU A 201 -6.08 -1.61 20.91
C LEU A 201 -6.20 -1.37 22.43
N ASP A 202 -7.17 -2.03 23.07
CA ASP A 202 -7.28 -2.09 24.53
C ASP A 202 -6.29 -3.11 25.14
N GLU A 203 -6.29 -3.26 26.47
CA GLU A 203 -5.40 -4.18 27.19
C GLU A 203 -5.66 -5.65 26.81
N GLU A 204 -6.86 -5.96 26.29
CA GLU A 204 -7.26 -7.27 25.80
C GLU A 204 -6.96 -7.48 24.30
N GLY A 205 -6.40 -6.49 23.61
CA GLY A 205 -6.06 -6.54 22.18
C GLY A 205 -7.27 -6.38 21.25
N LEU A 206 -8.36 -5.78 21.73
CA LEU A 206 -9.55 -5.48 20.93
C LEU A 206 -9.52 -4.01 20.46
N ALA A 207 -10.10 -3.75 19.29
CA ALA A 207 -10.13 -2.41 18.71
C ALA A 207 -10.99 -1.46 19.57
N ILE A 208 -10.43 -0.30 19.91
CA ILE A 208 -11.12 0.74 20.67
C ILE A 208 -12.13 1.47 19.76
N ILE A 209 -13.42 1.38 20.10
CA ILE A 209 -14.51 1.90 19.26
C ILE A 209 -14.66 3.42 19.38
N ASP A 210 -14.42 3.98 20.57
CA ASP A 210 -14.65 5.40 20.87
C ASP A 210 -13.34 6.20 20.98
N MET A 211 -12.50 6.12 19.94
CA MET A 211 -11.25 6.89 19.89
C MET A 211 -11.50 8.38 19.61
N PRO A 212 -10.71 9.29 20.25
CA PRO A 212 -10.72 10.71 19.91
C PRO A 212 -10.43 10.93 18.43
N HIS A 213 -10.92 12.04 17.87
CA HIS A 213 -10.56 12.44 16.51
C HIS A 213 -9.03 12.62 16.40
N GLU A 214 -8.39 11.71 15.67
CA GLU A 214 -6.98 11.84 15.31
C GLU A 214 -6.80 13.05 14.38
N ASN A 215 -5.75 13.84 14.62
CA ASN A 215 -5.39 14.93 13.72
C ASN A 215 -5.01 14.36 12.34
N ALA A 216 -5.49 14.99 11.26
CA ALA A 216 -5.21 14.62 9.87
C ALA A 216 -3.73 14.39 9.58
N GLU A 217 -2.82 15.20 10.13
CA GLU A 217 -1.38 15.02 9.91
C GLU A 217 -0.82 13.75 10.59
N SER A 218 -1.27 13.45 11.82
CA SER A 218 -0.88 12.23 12.54
C SER A 218 -1.41 11.00 11.81
N TRP A 219 -2.70 11.04 11.46
CA TRP A 219 -3.34 9.97 10.72
C TRP A 219 -2.63 9.72 9.39
N LEU A 220 -2.22 10.78 8.68
CA LEU A 220 -1.51 10.67 7.43
C LEU A 220 -0.15 9.95 7.61
N LYS A 221 0.63 10.32 8.62
CA LYS A 221 1.91 9.65 8.91
C LYS A 221 1.72 8.17 9.26
N LYS A 222 0.67 7.83 10.03
CA LYS A 222 0.34 6.43 10.32
C LYS A 222 -0.09 5.68 9.06
N GLU A 223 -0.94 6.28 8.23
CA GLU A 223 -1.42 5.65 7.01
C GLU A 223 -0.29 5.40 5.99
N GLU A 224 0.73 6.27 5.93
CA GLU A 224 1.95 6.01 5.16
C GLU A 224 2.68 4.74 5.63
N LYS A 225 2.86 4.62 6.96
CA LYS A 225 3.47 3.45 7.60
C LYS A 225 2.64 2.18 7.40
N ARG A 226 1.32 2.24 7.54
CA ARG A 226 0.40 1.12 7.25
C ARG A 226 0.57 0.65 5.81
N ARG A 227 0.54 1.56 4.84
CA ARG A 227 0.67 1.22 3.42
C ARG A 227 2.03 0.64 3.08
N LEU A 228 3.10 1.12 3.72
CA LEU A 228 4.44 0.54 3.59
C LEU A 228 4.48 -0.87 4.19
N TRP A 229 3.97 -1.05 5.42
CA TRP A 229 3.86 -2.36 6.09
C TRP A 229 3.15 -3.38 5.20
N TRP A 230 1.96 -3.05 4.69
CA TRP A 230 1.19 -3.96 3.84
C TRP A 230 1.91 -4.28 2.53
N SER A 231 2.69 -3.35 1.98
CA SER A 231 3.51 -3.61 0.78
C SER A 231 4.69 -4.55 1.09
N ILE A 232 5.29 -4.45 2.27
CA ILE A 232 6.32 -5.38 2.76
C ILE A 232 5.72 -6.76 3.05
N TRP A 233 4.50 -6.79 3.60
CA TRP A 233 3.74 -8.00 3.83
C TRP A 233 3.41 -8.74 2.53
N GLU A 234 3.03 -8.00 1.47
CA GLU A 234 2.81 -8.56 0.14
C GLU A 234 4.11 -9.12 -0.46
N LEU A 235 5.24 -8.42 -0.30
CA LEU A 235 6.56 -8.89 -0.72
C LEU A 235 6.96 -10.20 -0.04
N ASP A 236 6.88 -10.26 1.29
CA ASP A 236 7.21 -11.47 2.07
C ASP A 236 6.28 -12.63 1.69
N THR A 237 4.99 -12.35 1.57
CA THR A 237 3.99 -13.35 1.17
C THR A 237 4.29 -13.91 -0.21
N PHE A 238 4.60 -13.06 -1.19
CA PHE A 238 4.98 -13.48 -2.54
C PHE A 238 6.27 -14.30 -2.54
N ALA A 239 7.34 -13.76 -1.94
CA ALA A 239 8.65 -14.40 -1.90
C ALA A 239 8.59 -15.78 -1.23
N SER A 240 7.98 -15.90 -0.05
CA SER A 240 7.83 -17.16 0.68
C SER A 240 6.91 -18.15 -0.04
N THR A 241 5.83 -17.67 -0.67
CA THR A 241 4.93 -18.53 -1.44
C THR A 241 5.63 -19.12 -2.67
N CYS A 242 6.37 -18.31 -3.43
CA CYS A 242 7.09 -18.75 -4.62
C CYS A 242 8.31 -19.62 -4.30
N SER A 243 9.02 -19.32 -3.21
CA SER A 243 10.24 -20.04 -2.82
C SER A 243 10.00 -21.25 -1.92
N PHE A 244 8.75 -21.47 -1.48
CA PHE A 244 8.37 -22.55 -0.56
C PHE A 244 9.00 -22.44 0.85
N HIS A 245 9.39 -21.24 1.26
CA HIS A 245 9.90 -20.97 2.61
C HIS A 245 8.79 -20.52 3.57
N PRO A 246 9.03 -20.56 4.89
CA PRO A 246 8.20 -19.84 5.86
C PRO A 246 8.12 -18.34 5.56
N PHE A 247 7.04 -17.70 6.03
CA PHE A 247 6.95 -16.24 6.07
C PHE A 247 7.98 -15.70 7.08
N ASN A 248 8.62 -14.58 6.77
CA ASN A 248 9.49 -13.89 7.72
C ASN A 248 8.69 -13.04 8.69
N ILE A 249 7.50 -12.57 8.28
CA ILE A 249 6.59 -11.81 9.13
C ILE A 249 5.78 -12.76 10.01
N GLU A 250 5.75 -12.48 11.32
CA GLU A 250 4.82 -13.10 12.26
C GLU A 250 3.43 -12.47 12.09
N ARG A 251 2.57 -13.12 11.30
CA ARG A 251 1.29 -12.56 10.86
C ARG A 251 0.21 -12.53 11.94
N ALA A 252 0.38 -13.27 13.05
CA ALA A 252 -0.59 -13.32 14.13
C ALA A 252 -0.47 -12.15 15.11
N GLU A 253 0.72 -11.56 15.23
CA GLU A 253 1.05 -10.55 16.25
C GLU A 253 1.06 -9.12 15.71
N MET A 254 0.81 -8.93 14.41
CA MET A 254 0.84 -7.59 13.82
C MET A 254 -0.35 -6.74 14.27
N LYS A 255 -0.06 -5.52 14.71
CA LYS A 255 -1.02 -4.50 15.18
C LYS A 255 -1.08 -3.37 14.17
N VAL A 256 -1.42 -3.72 12.93
CA VAL A 256 -1.54 -2.77 11.81
C VAL A 256 -2.93 -2.85 11.20
N LEU A 257 -3.60 -1.70 11.12
CA LEU A 257 -4.89 -1.60 10.46
C LEU A 257 -4.76 -1.82 8.96
N LEU A 258 -5.81 -2.36 8.34
CA LEU A 258 -5.93 -2.43 6.89
C LEU A 258 -5.89 -1.02 6.26
N PRO A 259 -5.35 -0.85 5.04
CA PRO A 259 -5.22 0.47 4.41
C PRO A 259 -6.57 1.15 4.20
N ALA A 260 -6.60 2.46 4.41
CA ALA A 260 -7.76 3.29 4.14
C ALA A 260 -8.04 3.41 2.62
N PRO A 261 -9.26 3.81 2.22
CA PRO A 261 -9.56 4.11 0.82
C PRO A 261 -8.59 5.14 0.23
N ASN A 262 -8.28 5.03 -1.06
CA ASN A 262 -7.30 5.90 -1.71
C ASN A 262 -7.72 7.37 -1.69
N HIS A 263 -9.02 7.65 -1.85
CA HIS A 263 -9.56 9.01 -1.72
C HIS A 263 -9.22 9.64 -0.36
N ASN A 264 -9.49 8.93 0.74
CA ASN A 264 -9.17 9.37 2.09
C ASN A 264 -7.67 9.64 2.26
N TRP A 265 -6.83 8.76 1.74
CA TRP A 265 -5.38 8.92 1.78
C TRP A 265 -4.94 10.19 1.05
N HIS A 266 -5.35 10.36 -0.20
CA HIS A 266 -4.95 11.48 -1.06
C HIS A 266 -5.43 12.82 -0.52
N CYS A 267 -6.64 12.87 0.03
CA CYS A 267 -7.24 14.08 0.59
C CYS A 267 -6.87 14.31 2.07
N SER A 268 -6.03 13.46 2.67
CA SER A 268 -5.67 13.53 4.09
C SER A 268 -6.89 13.52 5.04
N ILE A 269 -7.91 12.73 4.70
CA ILE A 269 -9.17 12.61 5.46
C ILE A 269 -9.10 11.35 6.34
N PRO A 270 -9.03 11.49 7.68
CA PRO A 270 -9.01 10.34 8.57
C PRO A 270 -10.15 9.35 8.31
N ALA A 271 -9.78 8.09 8.13
CA ALA A 271 -10.72 6.99 7.94
C ALA A 271 -10.51 5.94 9.03
N ARG A 272 -11.62 5.38 9.53
CA ARG A 272 -11.60 4.20 10.40
C ARG A 272 -11.60 2.94 9.54
N THR A 273 -10.60 2.09 9.75
CA THR A 273 -10.48 0.79 9.09
C THR A 273 -10.46 -0.32 10.15
N ALA A 274 -10.08 -1.56 9.78
CA ALA A 274 -10.11 -2.71 10.68
C ALA A 274 -8.78 -3.47 10.70
N PHE A 275 -8.50 -4.14 11.82
CA PHE A 275 -7.43 -5.14 11.89
C PHE A 275 -7.86 -6.41 11.15
N ILE A 276 -6.90 -7.10 10.54
CA ILE A 276 -7.18 -8.42 9.97
C ILE A 276 -7.38 -9.43 11.11
N GLY A 277 -8.50 -10.14 11.08
CA GLY A 277 -8.78 -11.19 12.05
C GLY A 277 -8.01 -12.49 11.76
N PRO A 278 -8.19 -13.52 12.60
CA PRO A 278 -7.67 -14.86 12.34
C PRO A 278 -8.10 -15.40 10.97
N PRO A 279 -7.32 -16.29 10.34
CA PRO A 279 -7.60 -16.78 8.99
C PRO A 279 -9.02 -17.32 8.80
N GLU A 280 -9.61 -18.04 9.75
CA GLU A 280 -10.96 -18.58 9.57
C GLU A 280 -12.07 -17.52 9.56
N SER A 281 -11.81 -16.34 10.12
CA SER A 281 -12.79 -15.27 10.31
C SER A 281 -12.39 -13.92 9.70
N ALA A 282 -11.24 -13.82 9.04
CA ALA A 282 -10.67 -12.58 8.51
C ALA A 282 -11.62 -11.77 7.62
N TRP A 283 -12.50 -12.46 6.87
CA TRP A 283 -13.53 -11.82 6.05
C TRP A 283 -14.54 -10.99 6.85
N ASN A 284 -14.81 -11.35 8.11
CA ASN A 284 -15.73 -10.61 8.99
C ASN A 284 -15.18 -9.23 9.38
N SER A 285 -13.85 -9.08 9.43
CA SER A 285 -13.21 -7.80 9.78
C SER A 285 -13.57 -6.71 8.79
N LEU A 286 -13.73 -7.06 7.51
CA LEU A 286 -14.07 -6.11 6.45
C LEU A 286 -15.54 -5.71 6.47
N GLN A 287 -16.46 -6.68 6.63
CA GLN A 287 -17.90 -6.43 6.57
C GLN A 287 -18.37 -5.41 7.63
N LYS A 288 -17.71 -5.38 8.78
CA LYS A 288 -18.04 -4.48 9.89
C LYS A 288 -17.28 -3.15 9.83
N SER A 289 -16.37 -2.98 8.89
CA SER A 289 -15.54 -1.78 8.79
C SER A 289 -16.24 -0.70 7.94
N PRO A 290 -16.30 0.57 8.40
CA PRO A 290 -16.90 1.66 7.63
C PRO A 290 -16.03 2.13 6.45
N GLY A 291 -14.70 1.95 6.52
CA GLY A 291 -13.74 2.39 5.51
C GLY A 291 -13.25 1.25 4.61
N GLN A 292 -14.14 0.54 3.94
CA GLN A 292 -13.78 -0.61 3.10
C GLN A 292 -13.01 -0.15 1.85
N SER A 293 -11.69 -0.31 1.85
CA SER A 293 -10.87 -0.07 0.66
C SER A 293 -10.83 -1.30 -0.24
N THR A 294 -10.77 -1.09 -1.56
CA THR A 294 -10.62 -2.18 -2.53
C THR A 294 -9.36 -3.02 -2.28
N ARG A 295 -8.27 -2.36 -1.88
CA ARG A 295 -7.01 -2.98 -1.49
C ARG A 295 -7.15 -3.84 -0.23
N ALA A 296 -7.94 -3.44 0.77
CA ALA A 296 -8.15 -4.24 1.98
C ALA A 296 -8.81 -5.59 1.68
N TRP A 297 -9.79 -5.63 0.76
CA TRP A 297 -10.39 -6.87 0.29
C TRP A 297 -9.38 -7.80 -0.40
N PHE A 298 -8.52 -7.23 -1.24
CA PHE A 298 -7.43 -7.99 -1.86
C PHE A 298 -6.47 -8.58 -0.81
N LEU A 299 -6.07 -7.79 0.19
CA LEU A 299 -5.15 -8.22 1.25
C LEU A 299 -5.73 -9.40 2.04
N VAL A 300 -7.02 -9.36 2.38
CA VAL A 300 -7.69 -10.48 3.05
C VAL A 300 -7.78 -11.71 2.14
N ALA A 301 -8.08 -11.55 0.85
CA ALA A 301 -8.05 -12.66 -0.11
C ALA A 301 -6.66 -13.31 -0.18
N ASN A 302 -5.60 -12.48 -0.28
CA ASN A 302 -4.22 -12.93 -0.33
C ASN A 302 -3.80 -13.62 0.98
N TYR A 303 -4.24 -13.12 2.14
CA TYR A 303 -4.01 -13.74 3.43
C TYR A 303 -4.61 -15.14 3.53
N LEU A 304 -5.87 -15.30 3.14
CA LEU A 304 -6.53 -16.61 3.12
C LEU A 304 -5.82 -17.56 2.16
N LYS A 305 -5.56 -17.09 0.94
CA LYS A 305 -4.97 -17.93 -0.11
C LYS A 305 -3.56 -18.39 0.23
N SER A 306 -2.69 -17.47 0.64
CA SER A 306 -1.32 -17.79 1.06
C SER A 306 -1.31 -18.76 2.27
N THR A 307 -2.25 -18.61 3.20
CA THR A 307 -2.38 -19.52 4.36
C THR A 307 -2.82 -20.92 3.94
N ILE A 308 -3.77 -21.05 3.01
CA ILE A 308 -4.18 -22.35 2.44
C ILE A 308 -2.99 -23.04 1.77
N ILE A 309 -2.22 -22.30 0.95
CA ILE A 309 -1.05 -22.82 0.25
C ILE A 309 -0.01 -23.29 1.27
N PHE A 310 0.31 -22.46 2.26
CA PHE A 310 1.28 -22.78 3.30
C PHE A 310 0.88 -24.02 4.13
N GLN A 311 -0.38 -24.12 4.55
CA GLN A 311 -0.87 -25.29 5.29
C GLN A 311 -0.88 -26.56 4.44
N SER A 312 -1.23 -26.45 3.16
CA SER A 312 -1.22 -27.59 2.23
C SER A 312 0.17 -28.20 2.07
N ARG A 313 1.22 -27.39 2.23
CA ARG A 313 2.62 -27.82 2.14
C ARG A 313 3.14 -28.50 3.42
N ARG A 314 2.57 -28.19 4.60
CA ARG A 314 3.06 -28.73 5.89
C ARG A 314 2.42 -30.08 6.30
N SER A 315 1.46 -30.61 5.54
CA SER A 315 0.70 -31.78 6.00
C SER A 315 1.28 -33.14 5.57
N PHE A 316 1.94 -33.82 6.51
CA PHE A 316 1.87 -35.28 6.64
C PHE A 316 1.31 -35.75 8.00
N ARG A 317 1.02 -34.86 8.98
CA ARG A 317 0.59 -35.31 10.33
C ARG A 317 -0.59 -34.60 11.00
N HIS A 318 -0.99 -33.41 10.57
CA HIS A 318 -2.20 -32.75 11.10
C HIS A 318 -2.85 -31.86 10.02
N GLY A 319 -4.16 -32.03 9.78
CA GLY A 319 -5.00 -30.87 9.43
C GLY A 319 -5.85 -30.87 8.15
N THR A 320 -6.46 -31.97 7.70
CA THR A 320 -7.54 -31.88 6.68
C THR A 320 -8.66 -30.92 7.13
N ILE A 321 -8.94 -30.89 8.44
CA ILE A 321 -9.96 -30.03 9.06
C ILE A 321 -9.57 -28.54 9.01
N SER A 322 -8.27 -28.21 9.17
CA SER A 322 -7.78 -26.82 9.12
C SER A 322 -7.91 -26.24 7.71
N ARG A 323 -7.58 -27.03 6.68
CA ARG A 323 -7.72 -26.63 5.28
C ARG A 323 -9.18 -26.38 4.88
N CYS A 324 -10.09 -27.30 5.24
CA CYS A 324 -11.52 -27.14 4.93
C CYS A 324 -12.12 -25.86 5.54
N ARG A 325 -11.69 -25.50 6.76
CA ARG A 325 -12.10 -24.23 7.40
C ARG A 325 -11.62 -23.01 6.63
N LEU A 326 -10.37 -23.02 6.14
CA LEU A 326 -9.84 -21.92 5.34
C LEU A 326 -10.51 -21.81 3.96
N GLU A 327 -10.79 -22.95 3.31
CA GLU A 327 -11.55 -22.97 2.05
C GLU A 327 -12.97 -22.44 2.26
N THR A 328 -13.60 -22.76 3.39
CA THR A 328 -14.89 -22.19 3.79
C THR A 328 -14.79 -20.68 4.02
N ALA A 329 -13.74 -20.20 4.71
CA ALA A 329 -13.50 -18.78 4.91
C ALA A 329 -13.30 -18.03 3.59
N LEU A 330 -12.61 -18.63 2.61
CA LEU A 330 -12.45 -18.08 1.27
C LEU A 330 -13.78 -18.01 0.51
N CYS A 331 -14.63 -19.04 0.63
CA CYS A 331 -15.99 -19.01 0.10
C CYS A 331 -16.83 -17.91 0.75
N ASN A 332 -16.74 -17.73 2.06
CA ASN A 332 -17.45 -16.66 2.76
C ASN A 332 -16.97 -15.29 2.30
N LEU A 333 -15.65 -15.08 2.17
CA LEU A 333 -15.10 -13.85 1.60
C LEU A 333 -15.71 -13.54 0.23
N LYS A 334 -15.77 -14.53 -0.65
CA LYS A 334 -16.36 -14.39 -1.99
C LYS A 334 -17.84 -13.99 -1.95
N LEU A 335 -18.60 -14.55 -1.01
CA LEU A 335 -20.03 -14.23 -0.82
C LEU A 335 -20.24 -12.87 -0.16
N SER A 336 -19.26 -12.37 0.57
CA SER A 336 -19.28 -11.07 1.25
C SER A 336 -18.77 -9.91 0.41
N LEU A 337 -18.29 -10.16 -0.83
CA LEU A 337 -17.78 -9.10 -1.70
C LEU A 337 -18.87 -8.04 -1.97
N PRO A 338 -18.54 -6.74 -1.86
CA PRO A 338 -19.49 -5.66 -2.16
C PRO A 338 -19.93 -5.65 -3.63
N ASP A 339 -21.05 -4.98 -3.93
CA ASP A 339 -21.56 -4.86 -5.31
C ASP A 339 -20.54 -4.22 -6.28
N ALA A 340 -19.71 -3.29 -5.78
CA ALA A 340 -18.62 -2.68 -6.54
C ALA A 340 -17.58 -3.70 -7.05
N PHE A 341 -17.50 -4.90 -6.46
CA PHE A 341 -16.61 -5.97 -6.90
C PHE A 341 -17.18 -6.81 -8.04
N HIS A 342 -18.41 -6.57 -8.49
CA HIS A 342 -18.97 -7.29 -9.63
C HIS A 342 -18.24 -6.94 -10.93
N LEU A 343 -17.50 -7.90 -11.48
CA LEU A 343 -16.74 -7.72 -12.73
C LEU A 343 -17.60 -7.31 -13.94
N ARG A 344 -18.91 -7.58 -13.92
CA ARG A 344 -19.83 -7.19 -15.00
C ARG A 344 -20.11 -5.70 -15.05
N SER A 345 -20.05 -5.02 -13.89
CA SER A 345 -20.25 -3.58 -13.75
C SER A 345 -18.93 -2.82 -13.67
N LEU A 346 -17.80 -3.51 -13.68
CA LEU A 346 -16.48 -2.88 -13.64
C LEU A 346 -16.13 -2.29 -15.01
N TYR A 347 -15.99 -0.97 -15.05
CA TYR A 347 -15.43 -0.23 -16.19
C TYR A 347 -14.12 0.41 -15.76
N LEU A 348 -13.14 0.46 -16.67
CA LEU A 348 -11.84 1.09 -16.41
C LEU A 348 -11.85 2.48 -17.02
N ASP A 349 -11.72 3.50 -16.17
CA ASP A 349 -11.48 4.88 -16.56
C ASP A 349 -10.22 5.43 -15.87
N ALA A 350 -9.87 6.69 -16.13
CA ALA A 350 -8.70 7.32 -15.53
C ALA A 350 -8.81 7.52 -14.01
N ASP A 351 -10.04 7.59 -13.48
CA ASP A 351 -10.34 7.96 -12.10
C ASP A 351 -10.56 6.75 -11.18
N ASN A 352 -10.88 5.59 -11.75
CA ASN A 352 -11.19 4.37 -11.01
C ASN A 352 -10.17 3.26 -11.23
N HIS A 353 -9.20 3.45 -12.13
CA HIS A 353 -8.24 2.43 -12.55
C HIS A 353 -7.57 1.73 -11.37
N GLN A 354 -7.13 2.49 -10.36
CA GLN A 354 -6.46 1.94 -9.18
C GLN A 354 -7.37 0.98 -8.40
N ASP A 355 -8.60 1.40 -8.11
CA ASP A 355 -9.56 0.58 -7.36
C ASP A 355 -10.03 -0.63 -8.16
N ALA A 356 -10.23 -0.44 -9.47
CA ALA A 356 -10.57 -1.52 -10.38
C ALA A 356 -9.48 -2.60 -10.49
N MET A 357 -8.19 -2.22 -10.44
CA MET A 357 -7.09 -3.18 -10.40
C MET A 357 -7.18 -4.09 -9.17
N TRP A 358 -7.49 -3.55 -8.00
CA TRP A 358 -7.64 -4.35 -6.78
C TRP A 358 -8.87 -5.27 -6.82
N VAL A 359 -9.97 -4.82 -7.45
CA VAL A 359 -11.14 -5.68 -7.69
C VAL A 359 -10.74 -6.88 -8.56
N ILE A 360 -10.07 -6.64 -9.69
CA ILE A 360 -9.60 -7.71 -10.58
C ILE A 360 -8.63 -8.65 -9.85
N ALA A 361 -7.65 -8.10 -9.12
CA ALA A 361 -6.68 -8.86 -8.36
C ALA A 361 -7.34 -9.73 -7.28
N THR A 362 -8.38 -9.22 -6.61
CA THR A 362 -9.15 -9.98 -5.61
C THR A 362 -9.81 -11.21 -6.24
N HIS A 363 -10.43 -11.06 -7.42
CA HIS A 363 -11.04 -12.20 -8.12
C HIS A 363 -9.99 -13.21 -8.57
N LEU A 364 -8.85 -12.76 -9.11
CA LEU A 364 -7.74 -13.64 -9.47
C LEU A 364 -7.23 -14.43 -8.27
N MET A 365 -7.05 -13.77 -7.12
CA MET A 365 -6.59 -14.38 -5.89
C MET A 365 -7.56 -15.42 -5.31
N ILE A 366 -8.88 -15.19 -5.45
CA ILE A 366 -9.90 -16.14 -5.02
C ILE A 366 -9.99 -17.36 -5.97
N MET A 367 -9.76 -17.15 -7.28
CA MET A 367 -9.91 -18.19 -8.31
C MET A 367 -8.70 -19.10 -8.48
N THR A 368 -7.49 -18.52 -8.48
CA THR A 368 -6.24 -19.29 -8.39
C THR A 368 -6.18 -19.99 -7.05
#